data_AF-A0A3M2FFN6-F1
#
_entry.id   AF-A0A3M2FFN6-F1
#
_cell.length_a   1.000
_cell.length_b   1.000
_cell.length_c   1.000
_cell.angle_alpha   90.00
_cell.angle_beta   90.00
_cell.angle_gamma   90.00
#
_symmetry.space_group_name_H-M   'P 1'
#
loop_
_entity.id
_entity.type
_entity.pdbx_description
1 polymer ?
#
loop_
_entity_poly.entity_id
_entity_poly.type
_entity_poly.pdbx_seq_one_letter_code
_entity_poly.pdbx_strand_id
1 'polypeptide(L)'
;MVLNTGYQSSSRSHFAGTVNWATGSGRVPGGSMQDFSTGVWGRFLAREVDAQKGALTHPLAVRIGGPVSLFQSARGNLGVSLGDSQFIEQIAERGFYDADDDRVKDKPFGRPMLFVREVANASLKYVASVQEAAQRGTNQVAYPNTGFASNLAAAARLIRGGLGSNVISVSRGGFDTHSMQGGAEGNHANMWRDISDAVAAFLNDLKQDGLDRRVLVMTFSEFGRTLQENGSRGTDHGAGASMMLFGSGLNGGVYGTQSDLVTQLYGGDPEPTTDFRTLYASLLQDWFGLPAGEVDALLGASFPRMSFVNSRIGVHTEAPPLPSAFALEPNYPNPFNPTTTIRYSLRDGGPVKLAVYDLQGRLVRTLVDRPQAPGTYHVTFDAAGLPSGRYLYRLDTPGGSASHTMTLVK
;
A
#
# COMPACT_ATOMS: atom_id res chain seq x y z
N MET A 1 4.73 1.03 -17.48
CA MET A 1 6.16 0.71 -17.31
C MET A 1 6.99 1.96 -17.55
N VAL A 2 8.06 2.15 -16.80
CA VAL A 2 9.06 3.19 -17.02
C VAL A 2 10.37 2.51 -17.41
N LEU A 3 10.89 2.87 -18.58
CA LEU A 3 12.05 2.24 -19.20
C LEU A 3 13.35 2.84 -18.68
N ASN A 4 14.34 1.96 -18.55
CA ASN A 4 15.75 2.26 -18.35
C ASN A 4 16.01 3.31 -17.24
N THR A 5 15.41 3.02 -16.09
CA THR A 5 15.45 3.82 -14.89
C THR A 5 16.70 3.56 -14.08
N GLY A 6 17.34 4.61 -13.58
CA GLY A 6 18.53 4.54 -12.75
C GLY A 6 19.03 5.93 -12.43
N TYR A 7 20.34 6.11 -12.28
CA TYR A 7 20.96 7.42 -12.10
C TYR A 7 22.30 7.45 -12.83
N GLN A 8 22.82 8.65 -13.08
CA GLN A 8 24.10 8.79 -13.76
C GLN A 8 25.20 8.04 -13.01
N SER A 9 25.94 7.20 -13.73
CA SER A 9 26.97 6.31 -13.17
C SER A 9 26.42 5.39 -12.07
N SER A 10 25.25 4.79 -12.29
CA SER A 10 24.61 3.82 -11.39
C SER A 10 25.61 2.83 -10.77
N SER A 11 25.56 2.70 -9.45
CA SER A 11 26.38 1.73 -8.72
C SER A 11 25.89 0.31 -8.98
N ARG A 12 26.85 -0.62 -9.12
CA ARG A 12 26.62 -2.08 -9.20
C ARG A 12 26.70 -2.76 -7.82
N SER A 13 26.89 -2.00 -6.74
CA SER A 13 26.99 -2.52 -5.37
C SER A 13 25.63 -2.52 -4.69
N HIS A 14 25.27 -3.61 -4.00
CA HIS A 14 24.05 -3.65 -3.17
C HIS A 14 24.02 -2.50 -2.17
N PHE A 15 25.14 -2.21 -1.50
CA PHE A 15 25.19 -1.19 -0.45
C PHE A 15 24.97 0.21 -1.02
N ALA A 16 25.81 0.62 -1.97
CA ALA A 16 25.72 1.94 -2.55
C ALA A 16 24.44 2.12 -3.41
N GLY A 17 24.04 1.10 -4.16
CA GLY A 17 22.80 1.09 -4.91
C GLY A 17 21.58 1.26 -4.00
N THR A 18 21.46 0.43 -2.97
CA THR A 18 20.35 0.53 -2.00
C THR A 18 20.32 1.89 -1.34
N VAL A 19 21.47 2.42 -0.91
CA VAL A 19 21.55 3.76 -0.30
C VAL A 19 21.05 4.80 -1.29
N ASN A 20 21.59 4.87 -2.51
CA ASN A 20 21.20 5.89 -3.50
C ASN A 20 19.70 5.85 -3.81
N TRP A 21 19.13 4.67 -4.04
CA TRP A 21 17.70 4.50 -4.29
C TRP A 21 16.83 4.84 -3.07
N ALA A 22 17.29 4.56 -1.86
CA ALA A 22 16.58 4.88 -0.63
C ALA A 22 16.61 6.38 -0.32
N THR A 23 17.77 7.02 -0.49
CA THR A 23 18.04 8.40 -0.03
C THR A 23 17.80 9.45 -1.10
N GLY A 24 17.78 9.06 -2.37
CA GLY A 24 17.81 10.01 -3.49
C GLY A 24 19.22 10.56 -3.77
N SER A 25 20.25 10.00 -3.14
CA SER A 25 21.64 10.39 -3.39
C SER A 25 22.06 10.06 -4.82
N GLY A 26 23.00 10.84 -5.35
CA GLY A 26 23.56 10.67 -6.68
C GLY A 26 23.71 11.99 -7.43
N ARG A 27 24.47 11.94 -8.53
CA ARG A 27 24.70 13.11 -9.38
C ARG A 27 23.40 13.56 -10.04
N VAL A 28 23.01 14.81 -9.86
CA VAL A 28 21.88 15.41 -10.58
C VAL A 28 22.28 15.57 -12.05
N PRO A 29 21.44 15.19 -13.03
CA PRO A 29 21.74 15.42 -14.44
C PRO A 29 22.01 16.90 -14.72
N GLY A 30 23.21 17.22 -15.23
CA GLY A 30 23.66 18.60 -15.46
C GLY A 30 23.94 19.42 -14.18
N GLY A 31 23.95 18.78 -13.01
CA GLY A 31 24.09 19.42 -11.71
C GLY A 31 25.18 18.84 -10.82
N SER A 32 25.10 19.15 -9.53
CA SER A 32 26.06 18.71 -8.51
C SER A 32 25.78 17.28 -8.03
N MET A 33 26.78 16.70 -7.36
CA MET A 33 26.59 15.49 -6.56
C MET A 33 25.75 15.82 -5.33
N GLN A 34 24.77 14.97 -5.03
CA GLN A 34 23.99 15.05 -3.80
C GLN A 34 24.22 13.82 -2.95
N ASP A 35 24.35 14.05 -1.65
CA ASP A 35 24.50 12.99 -0.67
C ASP A 35 23.60 13.28 0.54
N PHE A 36 22.75 12.33 0.87
CA PHE A 36 21.78 12.41 1.94
C PHE A 36 21.99 11.25 2.92
N SER A 37 21.99 11.57 4.21
CA SER A 37 22.04 10.58 5.30
C SER A 37 20.65 10.00 5.68
N THR A 38 19.59 10.42 4.98
CA THR A 38 18.19 10.03 5.26
C THR A 38 17.49 9.55 3.99
N GLY A 39 16.45 8.73 4.14
CA GLY A 39 15.64 8.23 3.03
C GLY A 39 14.71 9.32 2.46
N VAL A 40 14.44 9.30 1.15
CA VAL A 40 13.43 10.19 0.53
C VAL A 40 12.09 10.02 1.21
N TRP A 41 11.66 8.76 1.35
CA TRP A 41 10.41 8.42 2.03
C TRP A 41 10.46 8.78 3.51
N GLY A 42 11.58 8.60 4.20
CA GLY A 42 11.74 9.08 5.57
C GLY A 42 11.59 10.60 5.72
N ARG A 43 12.15 11.40 4.79
CA ARG A 43 11.97 12.86 4.78
C ARG A 43 10.52 13.27 4.49
N PHE A 44 9.88 12.60 3.53
CA PHE A 44 8.45 12.79 3.26
C PHE A 44 7.59 12.48 4.49
N LEU A 45 7.79 11.34 5.15
CA LEU A 45 7.03 10.99 6.36
C LEU A 45 7.29 11.97 7.50
N ALA A 46 8.51 12.49 7.65
CA ALA A 46 8.82 13.47 8.69
C ALA A 46 8.01 14.76 8.53
N ARG A 47 7.77 15.18 7.27
CA ARG A 47 6.86 16.28 6.94
C ARG A 47 5.42 15.95 7.35
N GLU A 48 4.95 14.74 7.09
CA GLU A 48 3.60 14.32 7.49
C GLU A 48 3.42 14.34 9.01
N VAL A 49 4.46 14.00 9.77
CA VAL A 49 4.45 14.19 11.25
C VAL A 49 4.26 15.65 11.62
N ASP A 50 4.93 16.58 10.94
CA ASP A 50 4.80 18.02 11.22
C ASP A 50 3.43 18.60 10.82
N ALA A 51 2.83 18.05 9.77
CA ALA A 51 1.48 18.41 9.35
C ALA A 51 0.40 17.88 10.32
N GLN A 52 0.61 16.68 10.89
CA GLN A 52 -0.26 16.10 11.90
C GLN A 52 0.00 16.77 13.26
N LYS A 53 -0.73 17.85 13.55
CA LYS A 53 -0.71 18.54 14.86
C LYS A 53 -1.21 17.60 15.98
N GLY A 54 -0.35 16.72 16.49
CA GLY A 54 -0.69 15.76 17.56
C GLY A 54 0.22 14.52 17.58
N ALA A 55 -0.04 13.62 18.53
CA ALA A 55 0.68 12.35 18.59
C ALA A 55 0.18 11.39 17.51
N LEU A 56 1.10 10.75 16.77
CA LEU A 56 0.77 9.71 15.81
C LEU A 56 -0.02 8.57 16.48
N THR A 57 -1.11 8.16 15.85
CA THR A 57 -2.03 7.10 16.32
C THR A 57 -1.82 5.77 15.59
N HIS A 58 -1.08 5.78 14.49
CA HIS A 58 -0.79 4.64 13.63
C HIS A 58 0.56 4.88 12.92
N PRO A 59 1.24 3.84 12.43
CA PRO A 59 2.49 4.01 11.72
C PRO A 59 2.25 4.64 10.35
N LEU A 60 2.99 5.69 10.01
CA LEU A 60 2.90 6.34 8.70
C LEU A 60 3.50 5.47 7.58
N ALA A 61 4.40 4.55 7.92
CA ALA A 61 4.90 3.54 6.99
C ALA A 61 5.04 2.15 7.60
N VAL A 62 4.85 1.13 6.78
CA VAL A 62 4.98 -0.27 7.17
C VAL A 62 5.91 -0.99 6.20
N ARG A 63 6.81 -1.80 6.74
CA ARG A 63 7.62 -2.77 6.01
C ARG A 63 7.13 -4.16 6.37
N ILE A 64 6.80 -4.97 5.36
CA ILE A 64 6.44 -6.38 5.58
C ILE A 64 7.58 -7.25 5.05
N GLY A 65 8.25 -7.95 5.96
CA GLY A 65 9.43 -8.78 5.72
C GLY A 65 10.70 -7.95 5.41
N GLY A 66 11.80 -8.21 6.12
CA GLY A 66 13.09 -7.53 5.90
C GLY A 66 13.25 -6.16 6.59
N PRO A 67 14.44 -5.52 6.53
CA PRO A 67 14.75 -4.32 7.31
C PRO A 67 14.09 -3.02 6.80
N VAL A 68 13.98 -2.03 7.70
CA VAL A 68 13.23 -0.74 7.53
C VAL A 68 14.08 0.45 7.05
N SER A 69 15.22 0.24 6.40
CA SER A 69 16.16 1.33 6.07
C SER A 69 15.58 2.44 5.17
N LEU A 70 14.53 2.13 4.37
CA LEU A 70 13.86 3.09 3.48
C LEU A 70 13.19 4.27 4.21
N PHE A 71 12.81 4.10 5.48
CA PHE A 71 12.01 5.06 6.23
C PHE A 71 12.83 5.86 7.26
N GLN A 72 14.16 5.82 7.15
CA GLN A 72 15.06 6.58 8.01
C GLN A 72 14.93 8.10 7.76
N SER A 73 14.72 8.86 8.82
CA SER A 73 14.67 10.33 8.80
C SER A 73 15.60 10.93 9.86
N ALA A 74 15.71 12.26 9.90
CA ALA A 74 16.40 12.97 10.99
C ALA A 74 15.73 12.78 12.37
N ARG A 75 14.46 12.34 12.39
CA ARG A 75 13.68 12.02 13.60
C ARG A 75 13.79 10.56 14.02
N GLY A 76 14.67 9.80 13.39
CA GLY A 76 14.72 8.34 13.49
C GLY A 76 13.91 7.65 12.40
N ASN A 77 13.72 6.35 12.55
CA ASN A 77 12.94 5.57 11.59
C ASN A 77 11.44 5.80 11.81
N LEU A 78 10.74 6.23 10.76
CA LEU A 78 9.31 6.57 10.81
C LEU A 78 8.40 5.44 10.30
N GLY A 79 8.98 4.27 10.00
CA GLY A 79 8.23 3.07 9.65
C GLY A 79 8.39 1.94 10.66
N VAL A 80 7.43 1.02 10.65
CA VAL A 80 7.46 -0.19 11.48
C VAL A 80 7.82 -1.39 10.60
N SER A 81 8.71 -2.24 11.10
CA SER A 81 8.98 -3.54 10.50
C SER A 81 8.05 -4.56 11.10
N LEU A 82 7.18 -5.11 10.26
CA LEU A 82 6.51 -6.36 10.56
C LEU A 82 7.41 -7.47 10.01
N GLY A 83 7.49 -8.59 10.74
CA GLY A 83 8.04 -9.83 10.22
C GLY A 83 7.28 -10.31 8.98
N ASP A 84 7.47 -11.56 8.59
CA ASP A 84 6.62 -12.16 7.57
C ASP A 84 5.14 -12.24 8.02
N SER A 85 4.26 -12.65 7.12
CA SER A 85 2.82 -12.78 7.40
C SER A 85 2.52 -13.65 8.64
N GLN A 86 3.36 -14.64 8.95
CA GLN A 86 3.16 -15.51 10.13
C GLN A 86 3.40 -14.75 11.43
N PHE A 87 4.35 -13.82 11.45
CA PHE A 87 4.57 -12.95 12.60
C PHE A 87 3.38 -12.01 12.85
N ILE A 88 2.76 -11.49 11.78
CA ILE A 88 1.56 -10.64 11.87
C ILE A 88 0.38 -11.44 12.44
N GLU A 89 0.19 -12.69 12.01
CA GLU A 89 -0.83 -13.59 12.54
C GLU A 89 -0.60 -13.92 14.02
N GLN A 90 0.65 -14.21 14.42
CA GLN A 90 0.99 -14.49 15.82
C GLN A 90 0.78 -13.28 16.74
N ILE A 91 1.09 -12.07 16.28
CA ILE A 91 0.77 -10.83 17.02
C ILE A 91 -0.74 -10.67 17.16
N ALA A 92 -1.50 -10.94 16.09
CA ALA A 92 -2.95 -10.83 16.12
C ALA A 92 -3.62 -11.75 17.13
N GLU A 93 -2.98 -12.88 17.48
CA GLU A 93 -3.46 -13.87 18.43
C GLU A 93 -3.00 -13.66 19.88
N ARG A 94 -1.80 -13.09 20.12
CA ARG A 94 -1.13 -13.18 21.44
C ARG A 94 -1.09 -11.91 22.30
N GLY A 95 -1.36 -10.72 21.76
CA GLY A 95 -1.42 -9.46 22.55
C GLY A 95 -0.07 -8.98 23.13
N PHE A 96 -0.12 -8.01 24.06
CA PHE A 96 1.02 -7.18 24.52
C PHE A 96 1.93 -7.82 25.59
N TYR A 97 3.19 -7.33 25.68
CA TYR A 97 4.06 -7.52 26.84
C TYR A 97 3.79 -6.44 27.90
N ASP A 98 3.76 -6.82 29.18
CA ASP A 98 3.48 -5.91 30.30
C ASP A 98 4.64 -4.95 30.56
N ALA A 99 4.35 -3.65 30.47
CA ALA A 99 5.28 -2.55 30.68
C ALA A 99 5.62 -2.34 32.17
N ASP A 100 4.74 -2.82 33.06
CA ASP A 100 4.79 -2.59 34.51
C ASP A 100 4.96 -3.93 35.26
N ASP A 101 5.75 -4.83 34.67
CA ASP A 101 5.98 -6.16 35.21
C ASP A 101 6.81 -6.12 36.51
N ASP A 102 6.11 -6.14 37.64
CA ASP A 102 6.68 -6.19 38.99
C ASP A 102 7.67 -7.36 39.19
N ARG A 103 7.65 -8.39 38.33
CA ARG A 103 8.62 -9.51 38.39
C ARG A 103 10.04 -9.10 37.96
N VAL A 104 10.18 -7.99 37.25
CA VAL A 104 11.42 -7.59 36.56
C VAL A 104 11.97 -6.26 37.08
N LYS A 105 11.07 -5.36 37.49
CA LYS A 105 11.35 -4.02 38.03
C LYS A 105 12.42 -3.98 39.12
N ASP A 106 12.41 -4.93 40.05
CA ASP A 106 13.35 -4.96 41.19
C ASP A 106 14.62 -5.80 40.94
N LYS A 107 14.83 -6.27 39.70
CA LYS A 107 16.02 -7.08 39.35
C LYS A 107 17.19 -6.20 38.89
N PRO A 108 18.45 -6.67 39.01
CA PRO A 108 19.63 -5.93 38.53
C PRO A 108 19.59 -5.63 37.03
N PHE A 109 18.95 -6.50 36.25
CA PHE A 109 18.69 -6.34 34.81
C PHE A 109 17.36 -5.64 34.51
N GLY A 110 16.62 -5.20 35.54
CA GLY A 110 15.30 -4.60 35.43
C GLY A 110 15.30 -3.32 34.62
N ARG A 111 16.23 -2.41 34.88
CA ARG A 111 16.37 -1.15 34.11
C ARG A 111 16.68 -1.36 32.63
N PRO A 112 17.69 -2.16 32.23
CA PRO A 112 17.93 -2.48 30.82
C PRO A 112 16.75 -3.21 30.16
N MET A 113 16.11 -4.15 30.86
CA MET A 113 14.96 -4.89 30.34
C MET A 113 13.72 -4.01 30.19
N LEU A 114 13.47 -3.10 31.13
CA LEU A 114 12.40 -2.11 31.06
C LEU A 114 12.67 -1.10 29.94
N PHE A 115 13.91 -0.66 29.73
CA PHE A 115 14.28 0.18 28.58
C PHE A 115 14.06 -0.54 27.24
N VAL A 116 14.48 -1.81 27.12
CA VAL A 116 14.20 -2.62 25.92
C VAL A 116 12.70 -2.81 25.74
N ARG A 117 11.93 -3.03 26.81
CA ARG A 117 10.47 -3.12 26.79
C ARG A 117 9.80 -1.78 26.49
N GLU A 118 10.37 -0.66 26.89
CA GLU A 118 9.87 0.69 26.64
C GLU A 118 10.11 1.10 25.18
N VAL A 119 11.29 0.79 24.63
CA VAL A 119 11.59 0.87 23.20
C VAL A 119 10.69 -0.09 22.39
N ALA A 120 10.44 -1.29 22.93
CA ALA A 120 9.45 -2.20 22.36
C ALA A 120 8.03 -1.63 22.49
N ASN A 121 7.67 -0.95 23.58
CA ASN A 121 6.33 -0.40 23.83
C ASN A 121 6.02 0.83 22.97
N ALA A 122 7.02 1.67 22.72
CA ALA A 122 6.96 2.73 21.71
C ALA A 122 6.76 2.15 20.30
N SER A 123 7.33 0.97 20.02
CA SER A 123 7.01 0.18 18.82
C SER A 123 5.61 -0.47 18.92
N LEU A 124 5.12 -0.82 20.13
CA LEU A 124 3.83 -1.48 20.38
C LEU A 124 2.63 -0.55 20.26
N LYS A 125 2.77 0.78 20.39
CA LYS A 125 1.67 1.73 20.10
C LYS A 125 1.17 1.56 18.66
N TYR A 126 2.09 1.30 17.73
CA TYR A 126 1.73 0.98 16.36
C TYR A 126 1.25 -0.46 16.19
N VAL A 127 1.80 -1.41 16.96
CA VAL A 127 1.35 -2.82 16.91
C VAL A 127 -0.14 -2.94 17.22
N ALA A 128 -0.66 -2.20 18.22
CA ALA A 128 -2.09 -2.16 18.50
C ALA A 128 -2.91 -1.76 17.26
N SER A 129 -2.56 -0.64 16.64
CA SER A 129 -3.25 -0.14 15.44
C SER A 129 -3.10 -1.08 14.24
N VAL A 130 -1.93 -1.72 14.08
CA VAL A 130 -1.65 -2.71 13.04
C VAL A 130 -2.50 -3.96 13.24
N GLN A 131 -2.59 -4.45 14.48
CA GLN A 131 -3.40 -5.61 14.85
C GLN A 131 -4.89 -5.33 14.62
N GLU A 132 -5.40 -4.22 15.13
CA GLU A 132 -6.80 -3.81 14.94
C GLU A 132 -7.14 -3.69 13.45
N ALA A 133 -6.26 -3.05 12.66
CA ALA A 133 -6.45 -2.98 11.21
C ALA A 133 -6.44 -4.38 10.58
N ALA A 134 -5.45 -5.23 10.90
CA ALA A 134 -5.35 -6.58 10.37
C ALA A 134 -6.56 -7.47 10.74
N GLN A 135 -7.17 -7.26 11.91
CA GLN A 135 -8.37 -7.97 12.36
C GLN A 135 -9.64 -7.43 11.69
N ARG A 136 -9.74 -6.13 11.43
CA ARG A 136 -10.87 -5.52 10.69
C ARG A 136 -10.84 -5.86 9.19
N GLY A 137 -9.66 -6.05 8.63
CA GLY A 137 -9.47 -6.38 7.21
C GLY A 137 -9.44 -7.89 6.96
N THR A 138 -10.27 -8.35 6.02
CA THR A 138 -10.30 -9.75 5.57
C THR A 138 -10.07 -9.79 4.06
N ASN A 139 -9.15 -10.62 3.56
CA ASN A 139 -8.96 -10.80 2.12
C ASN A 139 -10.22 -11.37 1.46
N GLN A 140 -10.60 -10.86 0.28
CA GLN A 140 -11.83 -11.23 -0.43
C GLN A 140 -11.54 -12.01 -1.73
N VAL A 141 -10.27 -12.24 -2.05
CA VAL A 141 -9.82 -13.05 -3.18
C VAL A 141 -8.76 -14.04 -2.73
N ALA A 142 -8.57 -15.11 -3.51
CA ALA A 142 -7.47 -16.04 -3.30
C ALA A 142 -6.14 -15.42 -3.74
N TYR A 143 -5.10 -15.62 -2.93
CA TYR A 143 -3.73 -15.25 -3.26
C TYR A 143 -2.93 -16.49 -3.67
N PRO A 144 -1.93 -16.34 -4.55
CA PRO A 144 -0.96 -17.40 -4.82
C PRO A 144 -0.31 -17.92 -3.53
N ASN A 145 0.05 -19.19 -3.51
CA ASN A 145 0.73 -19.80 -2.37
C ASN A 145 2.24 -19.50 -2.38
N THR A 146 2.61 -18.23 -2.23
CA THR A 146 4.00 -17.76 -2.17
C THR A 146 4.19 -16.77 -1.02
N GLY A 147 5.39 -16.70 -0.45
CA GLY A 147 5.66 -15.77 0.65
C GLY A 147 5.44 -14.29 0.28
N PHE A 148 5.69 -13.92 -0.98
CA PHE A 148 5.43 -12.56 -1.46
C PHE A 148 3.94 -12.27 -1.60
N ALA A 149 3.16 -13.22 -2.13
CA ALA A 149 1.70 -13.11 -2.18
C ALA A 149 1.09 -13.03 -0.78
N SER A 150 1.57 -13.82 0.19
CA SER A 150 1.13 -13.72 1.59
C SER A 150 1.44 -12.36 2.21
N ASN A 151 2.60 -11.77 1.91
CA ASN A 151 2.94 -10.43 2.40
C ASN A 151 2.05 -9.35 1.77
N LEU A 152 1.70 -9.47 0.48
CA LEU A 152 0.73 -8.58 -0.16
C LEU A 152 -0.70 -8.79 0.36
N ALA A 153 -1.09 -10.02 0.69
CA ALA A 153 -2.37 -10.31 1.35
C ALA A 153 -2.45 -9.62 2.72
N ALA A 154 -1.37 -9.67 3.51
CA ALA A 154 -1.28 -8.94 4.77
C ALA A 154 -1.38 -7.42 4.56
N ALA A 155 -0.67 -6.86 3.55
CA ALA A 155 -0.81 -5.45 3.20
C ALA A 155 -2.25 -5.06 2.85
N ALA A 156 -2.96 -5.89 2.08
CA ALA A 156 -4.36 -5.66 1.72
C ALA A 156 -5.27 -5.63 2.95
N ARG A 157 -5.04 -6.51 3.94
CA ARG A 157 -5.76 -6.50 5.22
C ARG A 157 -5.50 -5.21 5.99
N LEU A 158 -4.26 -4.73 6.07
CA LEU A 158 -3.94 -3.46 6.75
C LEU A 158 -4.61 -2.26 6.07
N ILE A 159 -4.61 -2.22 4.74
CA ILE A 159 -5.27 -1.16 3.96
C ILE A 159 -6.78 -1.20 4.16
N ARG A 160 -7.41 -2.37 4.00
CA ARG A 160 -8.85 -2.59 4.21
C ARG A 160 -9.29 -2.31 5.64
N GLY A 161 -8.44 -2.68 6.60
CA GLY A 161 -8.61 -2.41 8.02
C GLY A 161 -8.45 -0.95 8.43
N GLY A 162 -8.07 -0.07 7.49
CA GLY A 162 -7.94 1.35 7.72
C GLY A 162 -6.75 1.74 8.59
N LEU A 163 -5.61 1.07 8.45
CA LEU A 163 -4.39 1.41 9.21
C LEU A 163 -3.95 2.86 9.00
N GLY A 164 -4.12 3.39 7.78
CA GLY A 164 -3.80 4.79 7.46
C GLY A 164 -2.36 5.06 7.03
N SER A 165 -1.50 4.04 6.94
CA SER A 165 -0.12 4.20 6.48
C SER A 165 -0.04 4.77 5.06
N ASN A 166 0.85 5.75 4.85
CA ASN A 166 1.10 6.40 3.57
C ASN A 166 1.92 5.51 2.62
N VAL A 167 2.85 4.73 3.17
CA VAL A 167 3.76 3.88 2.39
C VAL A 167 3.83 2.48 3.00
N ILE A 168 3.57 1.46 2.19
CA ILE A 168 3.79 0.06 2.56
C ILE A 168 4.83 -0.54 1.62
N SER A 169 5.89 -1.11 2.18
CA SER A 169 6.98 -1.74 1.43
C SER A 169 7.01 -3.24 1.65
N VAL A 170 6.98 -3.99 0.56
CA VAL A 170 7.08 -5.45 0.52
C VAL A 170 8.21 -5.82 -0.43
N SER A 171 9.03 -6.82 -0.08
CA SER A 171 10.12 -7.28 -0.94
C SER A 171 9.90 -8.70 -1.42
N ARG A 172 10.39 -8.92 -2.64
CA ARG A 172 10.54 -10.21 -3.28
C ARG A 172 12.03 -10.47 -3.49
N GLY A 173 12.61 -11.34 -2.68
CA GLY A 173 14.01 -11.75 -2.84
C GLY A 173 14.22 -12.69 -4.02
N GLY A 174 15.48 -13.07 -4.24
CA GLY A 174 15.88 -14.11 -5.20
C GLY A 174 16.33 -13.62 -6.58
N PHE A 175 16.18 -12.33 -6.89
CA PHE A 175 16.58 -11.77 -8.19
C PHE A 175 18.09 -11.66 -8.39
N ASP A 176 18.87 -11.71 -7.31
CA ASP A 176 20.32 -11.69 -7.32
C ASP A 176 20.91 -13.05 -7.77
N THR A 177 20.66 -13.37 -9.03
CA THR A 177 21.15 -14.58 -9.71
C THR A 177 22.37 -14.22 -10.54
N HIS A 178 23.34 -15.12 -10.68
CA HIS A 178 24.50 -14.93 -11.59
C HIS A 178 24.66 -16.05 -12.61
N SER A 179 23.77 -17.05 -12.55
CA SER A 179 23.73 -18.21 -13.42
C SER A 179 22.33 -18.81 -13.36
N MET A 180 22.04 -19.80 -14.22
CA MET A 180 20.78 -20.57 -14.18
C MET A 180 19.50 -19.70 -14.23
N GLN A 181 19.57 -18.55 -14.90
CA GLN A 181 18.43 -17.63 -15.02
C GLN A 181 17.35 -18.20 -15.93
N GLY A 182 17.77 -18.93 -16.97
CA GLY A 182 16.92 -19.53 -18.00
C GLY A 182 16.21 -18.51 -18.88
N GLY A 183 15.42 -19.02 -19.84
CA GLY A 183 14.62 -18.19 -20.75
C GLY A 183 13.22 -17.89 -20.21
N ALA A 184 12.20 -17.92 -21.08
CA ALA A 184 10.81 -17.60 -20.73
C ALA A 184 10.20 -18.50 -19.62
N GLU A 185 10.73 -19.71 -19.45
CA GLU A 185 10.32 -20.67 -18.43
C GLU A 185 11.36 -20.82 -17.30
N GLY A 186 12.42 -20.01 -17.32
CA GLY A 186 13.53 -20.06 -16.38
C GLY A 186 13.22 -19.46 -15.01
N ASN A 187 14.16 -19.63 -14.08
CA ASN A 187 14.09 -19.09 -12.72
C ASN A 187 13.77 -17.60 -12.69
N HIS A 188 14.41 -16.80 -13.54
CA HIS A 188 14.19 -15.36 -13.56
C HIS A 188 12.78 -14.99 -14.04
N ALA A 189 12.26 -15.70 -15.05
CA ALA A 189 10.89 -15.51 -15.52
C ALA A 189 9.85 -15.99 -14.49
N ASN A 190 10.11 -17.11 -13.80
CA ASN A 190 9.28 -17.61 -12.71
C ASN A 190 9.16 -16.57 -11.58
N MET A 191 10.26 -15.85 -11.29
CA MET A 191 10.25 -14.79 -10.29
C MET A 191 9.37 -13.60 -10.70
N TRP A 192 9.38 -13.22 -11.98
CA TRP A 192 8.46 -12.20 -12.50
C TRP A 192 7.00 -12.66 -12.53
N ARG A 193 6.74 -13.94 -12.79
CA ARG A 193 5.38 -14.51 -12.68
C ARG A 193 4.82 -14.39 -11.27
N ASP A 194 5.62 -14.68 -10.23
CA ASP A 194 5.17 -14.47 -8.85
C ASP A 194 4.85 -12.99 -8.56
N ILE A 195 5.66 -12.04 -9.03
CA ILE A 195 5.33 -10.60 -8.91
C ILE A 195 4.01 -10.29 -9.62
N SER A 196 3.85 -10.75 -10.86
CA SER A 196 2.67 -10.52 -11.68
C SER A 196 1.40 -11.05 -11.00
N ASP A 197 1.40 -12.33 -10.63
CA ASP A 197 0.23 -13.01 -10.06
C ASP A 197 -0.13 -12.46 -8.68
N ALA A 198 0.88 -12.18 -7.84
CA ALA A 198 0.66 -11.63 -6.51
C ALA A 198 0.16 -10.18 -6.52
N VAL A 199 0.72 -9.32 -7.39
CA VAL A 199 0.24 -7.94 -7.55
C VAL A 199 -1.15 -7.91 -8.18
N ALA A 200 -1.44 -8.80 -9.14
CA ALA A 200 -2.78 -8.93 -9.71
C ALA A 200 -3.80 -9.34 -8.66
N ALA A 201 -3.50 -10.36 -7.83
CA ALA A 201 -4.35 -10.75 -6.71
C ALA A 201 -4.55 -9.60 -5.72
N PHE A 202 -3.47 -8.88 -5.37
CA PHE A 202 -3.53 -7.73 -4.47
C PHE A 202 -4.45 -6.61 -4.95
N LEU A 203 -4.32 -6.19 -6.21
CA LEU A 203 -5.16 -5.13 -6.76
C LEU A 203 -6.60 -5.59 -6.94
N ASN A 204 -6.83 -6.85 -7.35
CA ASN A 204 -8.16 -7.43 -7.45
C ASN A 204 -8.85 -7.55 -6.09
N ASP A 205 -8.10 -7.80 -5.02
CA ASP A 205 -8.62 -7.81 -3.65
C ASP A 205 -9.11 -6.42 -3.24
N LEU A 206 -8.24 -5.41 -3.36
CA LEU A 206 -8.58 -4.03 -2.97
C LEU A 206 -9.72 -3.45 -3.82
N LYS A 207 -9.84 -3.88 -5.07
CA LYS A 207 -10.90 -3.46 -5.97
C LYS A 207 -12.30 -3.87 -5.48
N GLN A 208 -12.43 -4.94 -4.70
CA GLN A 208 -13.73 -5.39 -4.18
C GLN A 208 -14.46 -4.30 -3.38
N ASP A 209 -13.71 -3.45 -2.68
CA ASP A 209 -14.27 -2.33 -1.91
C ASP A 209 -13.96 -0.95 -2.54
N GLY A 210 -13.42 -0.93 -3.77
CA GLY A 210 -12.97 0.29 -4.45
C GLY A 210 -11.75 0.96 -3.81
N LEU A 211 -10.99 0.25 -2.97
CA LEU A 211 -9.77 0.73 -2.31
C LEU A 211 -8.58 0.83 -3.26
N ASP A 212 -8.63 0.12 -4.39
CA ASP A 212 -7.64 0.19 -5.47
C ASP A 212 -7.42 1.63 -5.97
N ARG A 213 -8.45 2.47 -5.90
CA ARG A 213 -8.39 3.90 -6.28
C ARG A 213 -7.47 4.72 -5.38
N ARG A 214 -7.15 4.24 -4.18
CA ARG A 214 -6.25 4.91 -3.22
C ARG A 214 -4.91 4.19 -3.07
N VAL A 215 -4.61 3.24 -3.95
CA VAL A 215 -3.38 2.45 -3.87
C VAL A 215 -2.67 2.45 -5.22
N LEU A 216 -1.40 2.81 -5.18
CA LEU A 216 -0.47 2.70 -6.30
C LEU A 216 0.70 1.82 -5.85
N VAL A 217 1.01 0.81 -6.65
CA VAL A 217 2.16 -0.07 -6.45
C VAL A 217 3.27 0.36 -7.39
N MET A 218 4.48 0.54 -6.87
CA MET A 218 5.68 0.80 -7.66
C MET A 218 6.74 -0.23 -7.29
N THR A 219 7.36 -0.84 -8.29
CA THR A 219 8.54 -1.71 -8.10
C THR A 219 9.81 -0.87 -8.16
N PHE A 220 10.83 -1.21 -7.38
CA PHE A 220 12.19 -0.72 -7.58
C PHE A 220 13.20 -1.85 -7.30
N SER A 221 14.43 -1.66 -7.78
CA SER A 221 15.59 -2.51 -7.46
C SER A 221 16.85 -1.63 -7.41
N GLU A 222 17.83 -2.03 -6.61
CA GLU A 222 19.07 -1.30 -6.41
C GLU A 222 19.97 -1.25 -7.65
N PHE A 223 19.84 -2.21 -8.59
CA PHE A 223 20.62 -2.30 -9.81
C PHE A 223 19.85 -2.94 -10.97
N GLY A 224 20.39 -2.77 -12.16
CA GLY A 224 19.98 -3.48 -13.37
C GLY A 224 20.74 -4.79 -13.54
N ARG A 225 20.71 -5.33 -14.77
CA ARG A 225 21.45 -6.52 -15.16
C ARG A 225 22.42 -6.15 -16.29
N THR A 226 23.59 -6.78 -16.30
CA THR A 226 24.56 -6.51 -17.36
C THR A 226 23.99 -6.87 -18.72
N LEU A 227 24.37 -6.09 -19.74
CA LEU A 227 23.98 -6.40 -21.12
C LEU A 227 24.66 -7.67 -21.63
N GLN A 228 25.93 -7.85 -21.26
CA GLN A 228 26.72 -9.02 -21.66
C GLN A 228 26.55 -10.18 -20.69
N GLU A 229 26.59 -11.39 -21.24
CA GLU A 229 26.64 -12.64 -20.50
C GLU A 229 27.97 -12.76 -19.74
N ASN A 230 27.92 -13.22 -18.48
CA ASN A 230 29.10 -13.51 -17.69
C ASN A 230 29.64 -14.93 -17.98
N GLY A 231 30.79 -15.28 -17.39
CA GLY A 231 31.43 -16.59 -17.62
C GLY A 231 30.60 -17.81 -17.17
N SER A 232 29.52 -17.60 -16.41
CA SER A 232 28.62 -18.64 -15.89
C SER A 232 27.34 -18.80 -16.72
N ARG A 233 27.28 -18.22 -17.92
CA ARG A 233 26.08 -18.17 -18.77
C ARG A 233 24.88 -17.50 -18.08
N GLY A 234 25.17 -16.49 -17.26
CA GLY A 234 24.19 -15.63 -16.62
C GLY A 234 24.55 -14.16 -16.85
N THR A 235 24.04 -13.27 -16.00
CA THR A 235 24.37 -11.84 -16.03
C THR A 235 24.92 -11.41 -14.67
N ASP A 236 25.57 -10.26 -14.61
CA ASP A 236 26.01 -9.63 -13.37
C ASP A 236 25.15 -8.40 -13.06
N HIS A 237 25.51 -7.65 -12.01
CA HIS A 237 24.86 -6.39 -11.69
C HIS A 237 25.19 -5.35 -12.75
N GLY A 238 24.16 -4.75 -13.33
CA GLY A 238 24.28 -3.73 -14.36
C GLY A 238 23.68 -2.40 -13.96
N ALA A 239 23.70 -1.46 -14.90
CA ALA A 239 23.01 -0.18 -14.81
C ALA A 239 21.68 -0.23 -15.57
N GLY A 240 20.70 0.56 -15.11
CA GLY A 240 19.40 0.68 -15.76
C GLY A 240 18.47 -0.51 -15.48
N ALA A 241 17.27 -0.22 -14.99
CA ALA A 241 16.23 -1.20 -14.76
C ALA A 241 14.89 -0.72 -15.35
N SER A 242 13.95 -1.63 -15.57
CA SER A 242 12.57 -1.22 -15.85
C SER A 242 11.78 -1.16 -14.56
N MET A 243 11.06 -0.07 -14.33
CA MET A 243 10.15 0.06 -13.19
C MET A 243 8.71 -0.15 -13.64
N MET A 244 7.98 -1.00 -12.93
CA MET A 244 6.56 -1.22 -13.13
C MET A 244 5.76 -0.42 -12.11
N LEU A 245 4.67 0.18 -12.57
CA LEU A 245 3.68 0.83 -11.74
C LEU A 245 2.33 0.21 -12.03
N PHE A 246 1.55 -0.02 -10.99
CA PHE A 246 0.22 -0.64 -11.06
C PHE A 246 -0.77 0.12 -10.17
N GLY A 247 -2.02 0.23 -10.61
CA GLY A 247 -3.09 0.91 -9.88
C GLY A 247 -4.06 1.61 -10.82
N SER A 248 -5.29 1.86 -10.35
CA SER A 248 -6.34 2.50 -11.15
C SER A 248 -6.17 4.02 -11.27
N GLY A 249 -5.35 4.63 -10.41
CA GLY A 249 -4.96 6.05 -10.49
C GLY A 249 -3.85 6.34 -11.50
N LEU A 250 -3.51 5.39 -12.38
CA LEU A 250 -2.46 5.55 -13.38
C LEU A 250 -2.99 5.76 -14.80
N ASN A 251 -2.28 6.57 -15.57
CA ASN A 251 -2.36 6.59 -17.03
C ASN A 251 -1.47 5.45 -17.57
N GLY A 252 -2.09 4.32 -17.92
CA GLY A 252 -1.37 3.16 -18.46
C GLY A 252 -0.55 3.52 -19.71
N GLY A 253 0.65 2.95 -19.81
CA GLY A 253 1.56 3.22 -20.93
C GLY A 253 3.01 2.85 -20.67
N VAL A 254 3.86 3.18 -21.64
CA VAL A 254 5.31 3.07 -21.56
C VAL A 254 5.89 4.47 -21.51
N TYR A 255 6.68 4.75 -20.47
CA TYR A 255 7.32 6.04 -20.22
C TYR A 255 8.83 5.89 -20.21
N GLY A 256 9.56 6.99 -20.41
CA GLY A 256 11.01 6.95 -20.56
C GLY A 256 11.45 6.48 -21.94
N THR A 257 12.76 6.41 -22.16
CA THR A 257 13.35 6.04 -23.46
C THR A 257 14.27 4.86 -23.25
N GLN A 258 14.27 3.87 -24.15
CA GLN A 258 15.26 2.80 -24.09
C GLN A 258 16.65 3.34 -24.47
N SER A 259 17.70 2.88 -23.80
CA SER A 259 19.07 3.20 -24.20
C SER A 259 19.49 2.50 -25.48
N ASP A 260 20.44 3.13 -26.18
CA ASP A 260 21.24 2.48 -27.20
C ASP A 260 22.10 1.37 -26.54
N LEU A 261 21.89 0.14 -26.98
CA LEU A 261 22.56 -1.05 -26.45
C LEU A 261 23.92 -1.32 -27.13
N VAL A 262 24.36 -0.45 -28.03
CA VAL A 262 25.54 -0.64 -28.88
C VAL A 262 26.56 0.47 -28.66
N THR A 263 26.15 1.74 -28.72
CA THR A 263 27.12 2.85 -28.81
C THR A 263 27.30 3.68 -27.55
N GLN A 264 26.34 3.64 -26.62
CA GLN A 264 26.32 4.50 -25.43
C GLN A 264 26.42 3.67 -24.13
N LEU A 265 27.52 2.90 -24.03
CA LEU A 265 27.78 2.01 -22.91
C LEU A 265 28.75 2.62 -21.89
N TYR A 266 28.36 2.63 -20.62
CA TYR A 266 29.19 2.97 -19.48
C TYR A 266 29.58 1.68 -18.73
N GLY A 267 30.87 1.37 -18.70
CA GLY A 267 31.37 0.13 -18.09
C GLY A 267 30.83 -1.16 -18.75
N GLY A 268 30.37 -1.07 -20.01
CA GLY A 268 29.78 -2.18 -20.77
C GLY A 268 28.26 -2.28 -20.71
N ASP A 269 27.58 -1.43 -19.94
CA ASP A 269 26.12 -1.39 -19.83
C ASP A 269 25.55 -0.07 -20.34
N PRO A 270 24.32 -0.05 -20.88
CA PRO A 270 23.66 1.21 -21.23
C PRO A 270 23.55 2.13 -20.01
N GLU A 271 23.87 3.42 -20.17
CA GLU A 271 23.56 4.39 -19.13
C GLU A 271 22.04 4.51 -18.94
N PRO A 272 21.55 4.71 -17.71
CA PRO A 272 20.15 5.03 -17.49
C PRO A 272 19.76 6.35 -18.17
N THR A 273 18.71 6.30 -18.97
CA THR A 273 18.13 7.46 -19.68
C THR A 273 17.04 8.12 -18.87
N THR A 274 16.47 7.40 -17.90
CA THR A 274 15.46 7.93 -16.98
C THR A 274 16.05 8.00 -15.58
N ASP A 275 16.18 9.20 -15.01
CA ASP A 275 16.58 9.35 -13.62
C ASP A 275 15.44 8.91 -12.68
N PHE A 276 15.72 7.99 -11.75
CA PHE A 276 14.69 7.44 -10.86
C PHE A 276 14.01 8.49 -9.99
N ARG A 277 14.71 9.58 -9.67
CA ARG A 277 14.17 10.69 -8.88
C ARG A 277 13.05 11.40 -9.62
N THR A 278 12.98 11.31 -10.94
CA THR A 278 11.83 11.73 -11.76
C THR A 278 10.55 11.01 -11.34
N LEU A 279 10.62 9.69 -11.07
CA LEU A 279 9.45 8.93 -10.61
C LEU A 279 9.07 9.34 -9.19
N TYR A 280 10.06 9.49 -8.30
CA TYR A 280 9.80 9.93 -6.92
C TYR A 280 9.19 11.31 -6.90
N ALA A 281 9.68 12.24 -7.71
CA ALA A 281 9.14 13.59 -7.79
C ALA A 281 7.71 13.60 -8.33
N SER A 282 7.42 12.75 -9.33
CA SER A 282 6.06 12.57 -9.87
C SER A 282 5.12 11.98 -8.81
N LEU A 283 5.55 10.98 -8.04
CA LEU A 283 4.74 10.43 -6.96
C LEU A 283 4.54 11.42 -5.81
N LEU A 284 5.59 12.10 -5.34
CA LEU A 284 5.48 13.08 -4.26
C LEU A 284 4.53 14.23 -4.65
N GLN A 285 4.62 14.71 -5.89
CA GLN A 285 3.81 15.84 -6.35
C GLN A 285 2.40 15.41 -6.77
N ASP A 286 2.29 14.44 -7.67
CA ASP A 286 1.05 14.14 -8.35
C ASP A 286 0.29 13.03 -7.64
N TRP A 287 0.95 12.06 -7.00
CA TRP A 287 0.24 11.12 -6.13
C TRP A 287 -0.03 11.78 -4.78
N PHE A 288 1.00 12.08 -3.99
CA PHE A 288 0.87 12.59 -2.61
C PHE A 288 0.50 14.08 -2.51
N GLY A 289 0.45 14.82 -3.61
CA GLY A 289 -0.11 16.17 -3.66
C GLY A 289 0.83 17.28 -3.14
N LEU A 290 2.13 17.03 -2.99
CA LEU A 290 3.05 18.04 -2.48
C LEU A 290 3.24 19.21 -3.46
N PRO A 291 3.39 20.45 -2.97
CA PRO A 291 3.82 21.58 -3.78
C PRO A 291 5.19 21.33 -4.43
N ALA A 292 5.39 21.80 -5.67
CA ALA A 292 6.63 21.55 -6.42
C ALA A 292 7.91 21.96 -5.67
N GLY A 293 7.89 23.12 -5.01
CA GLY A 293 9.04 23.60 -4.21
C GLY A 293 9.37 22.70 -3.02
N GLU A 294 8.37 22.05 -2.40
CA GLU A 294 8.62 21.09 -1.33
C GLU A 294 9.20 19.78 -1.85
N VAL A 295 8.75 19.32 -3.02
CA VAL A 295 9.33 18.14 -3.68
C VAL A 295 10.79 18.39 -4.05
N ASP A 296 11.08 19.56 -4.61
CA ASP A 296 12.44 19.92 -4.99
C ASP A 296 13.35 20.08 -3.74
N ALA A 297 12.82 20.57 -2.62
CA ALA A 297 13.55 20.59 -1.35
C ALA A 297 13.81 19.17 -0.78
N LEU A 298 12.83 18.26 -0.87
CA LEU A 298 12.96 16.88 -0.42
C LEU A 298 14.00 16.09 -1.23
N LEU A 299 14.06 16.34 -2.53
CA LEU A 299 14.98 15.69 -3.46
C LEU A 299 16.30 16.46 -3.65
N GLY A 300 16.40 17.66 -3.10
CA GLY A 300 17.56 18.57 -3.23
C GLY A 300 17.71 19.24 -4.60
N ALA A 301 16.90 18.88 -5.60
CA ALA A 301 16.95 19.44 -6.94
C ALA A 301 15.59 19.26 -7.63
N SER A 302 15.41 19.99 -8.73
CA SER A 302 14.24 19.82 -9.59
C SER A 302 14.46 18.68 -10.58
N PHE A 303 13.49 17.76 -10.66
CA PHE A 303 13.46 16.66 -11.61
C PHE A 303 12.22 16.80 -12.52
N PRO A 304 12.26 16.35 -13.79
CA PRO A 304 11.07 16.35 -14.62
C PRO A 304 9.92 15.55 -13.97
N ARG A 305 8.68 15.88 -14.32
CA ARG A 305 7.50 15.13 -13.86
C ARG A 305 6.96 14.29 -15.01
N MET A 306 6.55 13.07 -14.70
CA MET A 306 5.95 12.14 -15.65
C MET A 306 4.44 12.13 -15.47
N SER A 307 3.71 12.22 -16.58
CA SER A 307 2.24 12.27 -16.59
C SER A 307 1.58 10.89 -16.41
N PHE A 308 2.18 10.01 -15.61
CA PHE A 308 1.64 8.66 -15.37
C PHE A 308 0.59 8.61 -14.27
N VAL A 309 0.44 9.66 -13.45
CA VAL A 309 -0.64 9.75 -12.45
C VAL A 309 -1.83 10.48 -13.08
N ASN A 310 -3.02 9.87 -13.04
CA ASN A 310 -4.20 10.38 -13.75
C ASN A 310 -5.06 11.35 -12.93
N SER A 311 -4.91 11.34 -11.60
CA SER A 311 -5.67 12.17 -10.66
C SER A 311 -4.83 12.40 -9.42
N ARG A 312 -4.75 13.65 -8.92
CA ARG A 312 -4.00 13.91 -7.68
C ARG A 312 -4.71 13.35 -6.46
N ILE A 313 -4.02 12.49 -5.69
CA ILE A 313 -4.56 11.82 -4.49
C ILE A 313 -3.77 12.28 -3.26
N GLY A 314 -3.96 13.55 -2.88
CA GLY A 314 -3.18 14.18 -1.81
C GLY A 314 -3.20 13.41 -0.47
N VAL A 315 -2.13 13.50 0.31
CA VAL A 315 -2.04 12.89 1.66
C VAL A 315 -3.07 13.48 2.62
N HIS A 316 -3.48 14.72 2.36
CA HIS A 316 -4.56 15.43 3.03
C HIS A 316 -5.72 15.68 2.08
N THR A 317 -6.08 14.74 1.20
CA THR A 317 -7.49 14.70 0.81
C THR A 317 -8.24 14.32 2.07
N GLU A 318 -9.05 15.24 2.59
CA GLU A 318 -10.04 14.97 3.64
C GLU A 318 -10.56 13.55 3.49
N ALA A 319 -10.65 12.81 4.61
CA ALA A 319 -11.51 11.64 4.66
C ALA A 319 -12.79 11.99 3.87
N PRO A 320 -13.23 11.16 2.91
CA PRO A 320 -14.33 11.51 2.02
C PRO A 320 -15.40 12.18 2.87
N PRO A 321 -15.79 13.42 2.54
CA PRO A 321 -16.43 14.32 3.49
C PRO A 321 -17.51 13.55 4.21
N LEU A 322 -17.43 13.54 5.56
CA LEU A 322 -18.43 12.85 6.36
C LEU A 322 -19.79 13.26 5.82
N PRO A 323 -20.69 12.29 5.56
CA PRO A 323 -21.99 12.61 4.99
C PRO A 323 -22.63 13.72 5.82
N SER A 324 -22.96 14.84 5.18
CA SER A 324 -23.61 15.95 5.87
C SER A 324 -24.99 15.57 6.39
N ALA A 325 -25.55 14.46 5.88
CA ALA A 325 -26.81 13.88 6.29
C ALA A 325 -26.82 12.34 6.23
N PHE A 326 -27.74 11.79 7.03
CA PHE A 326 -28.21 10.42 6.89
C PHE A 326 -28.96 10.26 5.56
N ALA A 327 -28.65 9.22 4.78
CA ALA A 327 -29.36 8.89 3.55
C ALA A 327 -29.39 7.38 3.30
N LEU A 328 -30.48 6.89 2.73
CA LEU A 328 -30.60 5.54 2.18
C LEU A 328 -30.89 5.70 0.68
N GLU A 329 -29.99 5.21 -0.16
CA GLU A 329 -30.14 5.31 -1.62
C GLU A 329 -31.04 4.18 -2.15
N PRO A 330 -31.69 4.40 -3.31
CA PRO A 330 -32.28 3.32 -4.09
C PRO A 330 -31.24 2.24 -4.41
N ASN A 331 -31.65 0.98 -4.33
CA ASN A 331 -30.78 -0.14 -4.66
C ASN A 331 -30.50 -0.17 -6.17
N TYR A 332 -29.30 -0.60 -6.56
CA TYR A 332 -28.95 -0.79 -7.96
C TYR A 332 -28.26 -2.15 -8.18
N PRO A 333 -28.65 -2.90 -9.23
CA PRO A 333 -29.77 -2.63 -10.15
C PRO A 333 -31.15 -2.74 -9.46
N ASN A 334 -32.19 -2.12 -10.04
CA ASN A 334 -33.60 -2.31 -9.64
C ASN A 334 -34.50 -2.08 -10.88
N PRO A 335 -35.18 -3.10 -11.42
CA PRO A 335 -35.25 -4.49 -10.94
C PRO A 335 -33.90 -5.23 -10.96
N PHE A 336 -33.75 -6.29 -10.17
CA PHE A 336 -32.51 -7.06 -10.03
C PHE A 336 -32.71 -8.57 -10.15
N ASN A 337 -31.64 -9.31 -10.46
CA ASN A 337 -31.61 -10.77 -10.55
C ASN A 337 -30.19 -11.34 -10.36
N PRO A 338 -29.91 -12.20 -9.36
CA PRO A 338 -30.57 -12.29 -8.06
C PRO A 338 -29.98 -11.30 -7.04
N THR A 339 -28.97 -10.51 -7.43
CA THR A 339 -28.21 -9.62 -6.53
C THR A 339 -28.43 -8.14 -6.82
N THR A 340 -28.45 -7.33 -5.76
CA THR A 340 -28.45 -5.86 -5.84
C THR A 340 -27.56 -5.28 -4.75
N THR A 341 -27.05 -4.06 -4.96
CA THR A 341 -26.33 -3.30 -3.94
C THR A 341 -27.24 -2.22 -3.35
N ILE A 342 -27.26 -2.13 -2.02
CA ILE A 342 -27.93 -1.07 -1.25
C ILE A 342 -26.85 -0.14 -0.71
N ARG A 343 -26.97 1.16 -0.93
CA ARG A 343 -26.03 2.18 -0.43
C ARG A 343 -26.70 3.08 0.60
N TYR A 344 -25.96 3.47 1.63
CA TYR A 344 -26.45 4.40 2.64
C TYR A 344 -25.32 5.19 3.28
N SER A 345 -25.65 6.34 3.83
CA SER A 345 -24.71 7.24 4.49
C SER A 345 -25.15 7.55 5.92
N LEU A 346 -24.18 7.58 6.83
CA LEU A 346 -24.34 7.88 8.24
C LEU A 346 -23.58 9.16 8.54
N ARG A 347 -24.30 10.20 8.99
CA ARG A 347 -23.68 11.42 9.50
C ARG A 347 -23.03 11.19 10.86
N ASP A 348 -23.76 10.52 11.75
CA ASP A 348 -23.35 10.23 13.12
C ASP A 348 -23.22 8.71 13.30
N GLY A 349 -22.27 8.28 14.13
CA GLY A 349 -22.07 6.86 14.42
C GLY A 349 -23.08 6.33 15.42
N GLY A 350 -23.29 5.02 15.44
CA GLY A 350 -24.20 4.37 16.38
C GLY A 350 -24.73 3.02 15.90
N PRO A 351 -25.67 2.42 16.64
CA PRO A 351 -26.31 1.17 16.25
C PRO A 351 -27.05 1.30 14.91
N VAL A 352 -26.71 0.46 13.93
CA VAL A 352 -27.34 0.44 12.62
C VAL A 352 -28.02 -0.89 12.37
N LYS A 353 -29.27 -0.83 11.90
CA LYS A 353 -30.01 -2.01 11.45
C LYS A 353 -30.53 -1.82 10.04
N LEU A 354 -30.09 -2.67 9.11
CA LEU A 354 -30.61 -2.75 7.74
C LEU A 354 -31.30 -4.09 7.56
N ALA A 355 -32.58 -4.08 7.22
CA ALA A 355 -33.39 -5.28 7.08
C ALA A 355 -34.29 -5.23 5.84
N VAL A 356 -34.55 -6.39 5.25
CA VAL A 356 -35.43 -6.61 4.11
C VAL A 356 -36.71 -7.29 4.60
N TYR A 357 -37.85 -6.83 4.10
CA TYR A 357 -39.19 -7.25 4.43
C TYR A 357 -39.99 -7.56 3.16
N ASP A 358 -41.00 -8.41 3.28
CA ASP A 358 -42.00 -8.58 2.23
C ASP A 358 -43.10 -7.50 2.30
N LEU A 359 -44.05 -7.52 1.36
CA LEU A 359 -45.15 -6.55 1.31
C LEU A 359 -46.14 -6.68 2.48
N GLN A 360 -46.12 -7.80 3.21
CA GLN A 360 -46.89 -8.01 4.43
C GLN A 360 -46.15 -7.51 5.68
N GLY A 361 -44.94 -6.95 5.52
CA GLY A 361 -44.10 -6.45 6.61
C GLY A 361 -43.39 -7.56 7.39
N ARG A 362 -43.38 -8.80 6.89
CA ARG A 362 -42.63 -9.89 7.54
C ARG A 362 -41.15 -9.73 7.22
N LEU A 363 -40.31 -9.89 8.24
CA LEU A 363 -38.87 -9.84 8.12
C LEU A 363 -38.40 -11.02 7.25
N VAL A 364 -37.71 -10.71 6.14
CA VAL A 364 -37.13 -11.69 5.23
C VAL A 364 -35.67 -11.95 5.59
N ARG A 365 -34.89 -10.88 5.78
CA ARG A 365 -33.46 -10.99 6.12
C ARG A 365 -32.96 -9.71 6.78
N THR A 366 -32.15 -9.85 7.82
CA THR A 366 -31.35 -8.75 8.36
C THR A 366 -30.00 -8.74 7.65
N LEU A 367 -29.63 -7.61 7.06
CA LEU A 367 -28.37 -7.42 6.32
C LEU A 367 -27.29 -6.79 7.20
N VAL A 368 -27.68 -5.92 8.13
CA VAL A 368 -26.79 -5.27 9.11
C VAL A 368 -27.52 -5.16 10.44
N ASP A 369 -26.85 -5.49 11.55
CA ASP A 369 -27.33 -5.26 12.92
C ASP A 369 -26.12 -5.08 13.86
N ARG A 370 -25.47 -3.92 13.76
CA ARG A 370 -24.25 -3.62 14.54
C ARG A 370 -23.98 -2.11 14.60
N PRO A 371 -23.20 -1.64 15.59
CA PRO A 371 -22.69 -0.27 15.58
C PRO A 371 -21.80 0.00 14.35
N GLN A 372 -21.98 1.16 13.72
CA GLN A 372 -21.13 1.66 12.64
C GLN A 372 -20.69 3.10 12.91
N ALA A 373 -19.49 3.45 12.49
CA ALA A 373 -18.97 4.82 12.56
C ALA A 373 -19.68 5.73 11.54
N PRO A 374 -19.53 7.07 11.62
CA PRO A 374 -19.89 7.96 10.51
C PRO A 374 -19.23 7.52 9.19
N GLY A 375 -19.96 7.56 8.08
CA GLY A 375 -19.43 7.17 6.78
C GLY A 375 -20.48 6.70 5.77
N THR A 376 -20.01 6.33 4.58
CA THR A 376 -20.85 5.74 3.52
C THR A 376 -20.60 4.25 3.43
N TYR A 377 -21.68 3.47 3.31
CA TYR A 377 -21.69 2.02 3.34
C TYR A 377 -22.43 1.47 2.13
N HIS A 378 -22.03 0.27 1.71
CA HIS A 378 -22.74 -0.51 0.71
C HIS A 378 -22.89 -1.95 1.18
N VAL A 379 -24.03 -2.55 0.89
CA VAL A 379 -24.35 -3.92 1.27
C VAL A 379 -24.96 -4.63 0.08
N THR A 380 -24.40 -5.79 -0.27
CA THR A 380 -24.94 -6.64 -1.33
C THR A 380 -26.02 -7.54 -0.76
N PHE A 381 -27.19 -7.54 -1.39
CA PHE A 381 -28.29 -8.44 -1.07
C PHE A 381 -28.43 -9.49 -2.17
N ASP A 382 -28.25 -10.76 -1.80
CA ASP A 382 -28.51 -11.92 -2.64
C ASP A 382 -29.87 -12.54 -2.31
N ALA A 383 -30.76 -12.52 -3.29
CA ALA A 383 -32.13 -12.99 -3.21
C ALA A 383 -32.39 -14.29 -4.00
N ALA A 384 -31.35 -15.08 -4.34
CA ALA A 384 -31.50 -16.29 -5.14
C ALA A 384 -32.58 -17.26 -4.60
N GLY A 385 -32.68 -17.37 -3.27
CA GLY A 385 -33.67 -18.22 -2.58
C GLY A 385 -35.08 -17.61 -2.41
N LEU A 386 -35.34 -16.41 -2.92
CA LEU A 386 -36.62 -15.70 -2.74
C LEU A 386 -37.47 -15.74 -4.02
N PRO A 387 -38.81 -15.71 -3.93
CA PRO A 387 -39.69 -15.62 -5.10
C PRO A 387 -39.59 -14.24 -5.78
N SER A 388 -39.83 -14.16 -7.10
CA SER A 388 -39.96 -12.88 -7.80
C SER A 388 -41.05 -12.03 -7.16
N GLY A 389 -40.81 -10.73 -7.01
CA GLY A 389 -41.75 -9.84 -6.34
C GLY A 389 -41.12 -8.56 -5.84
N ARG A 390 -41.95 -7.72 -5.21
CA ARG A 390 -41.50 -6.49 -4.54
C ARG A 390 -41.16 -6.77 -3.09
N TYR A 391 -40.06 -6.18 -2.66
CA TYR A 391 -39.57 -6.20 -1.28
C TYR A 391 -39.36 -4.76 -0.80
N LEU A 392 -39.40 -4.58 0.51
CA LEU A 392 -39.05 -3.33 1.18
C LEU A 392 -37.73 -3.55 1.92
N TYR A 393 -36.79 -2.61 1.84
CA TYR A 393 -35.67 -2.57 2.77
C TYR A 393 -35.73 -1.30 3.60
N ARG A 394 -35.38 -1.43 4.87
CA ARG A 394 -35.42 -0.36 5.86
C ARG A 394 -34.11 -0.29 6.60
N LEU A 395 -33.59 0.92 6.73
CA LEU A 395 -32.44 1.28 7.52
C LEU A 395 -32.91 2.05 8.76
N ASP A 396 -32.50 1.60 9.94
CA ASP A 396 -32.75 2.23 11.23
C ASP A 396 -31.43 2.62 11.92
N THR A 397 -31.34 3.86 12.39
CA THR A 397 -30.16 4.45 13.04
C THR A 397 -30.61 5.42 14.14
N PRO A 398 -29.72 5.87 15.06
CA PRO A 398 -30.05 6.94 16.00
C PRO A 398 -30.45 8.25 15.33
N GLY A 399 -29.92 8.52 14.13
CA GLY A 399 -30.20 9.72 13.35
C GLY A 399 -31.50 9.67 12.55
N GLY A 400 -32.20 8.53 12.51
CA GLY A 400 -33.47 8.35 11.81
C GLY A 400 -33.61 7.00 11.11
N SER A 401 -34.77 6.83 10.47
CA SER A 401 -35.13 5.65 9.69
C SER A 401 -35.52 6.02 8.26
N ALA A 402 -35.11 5.21 7.28
CA ALA A 402 -35.51 5.35 5.87
C ALA A 402 -35.81 3.99 5.25
N SER A 403 -36.62 3.98 4.19
CA SER A 403 -36.96 2.74 3.49
C SER A 403 -37.19 2.98 1.99
N HIS A 404 -36.96 1.94 1.19
CA HIS A 404 -37.16 1.93 -0.26
C HIS A 404 -37.68 0.57 -0.70
N THR A 405 -38.30 0.51 -1.87
CA THR A 405 -38.77 -0.74 -2.46
C THR A 405 -37.83 -1.24 -3.55
N MET A 406 -37.56 -2.54 -3.57
CA MET A 406 -36.79 -3.23 -4.61
C MET A 406 -37.66 -4.27 -5.31
N THR A 407 -37.37 -4.57 -6.58
CA THR A 407 -38.11 -5.56 -7.37
C THR A 407 -37.18 -6.67 -7.84
N LEU A 408 -37.39 -7.89 -7.36
CA LEU A 408 -36.70 -9.09 -7.83
C LEU A 408 -37.46 -9.67 -9.03
N VAL A 409 -36.75 -9.92 -10.13
CA VAL A 409 -37.28 -10.55 -11.33
C VAL A 409 -36.41 -11.76 -11.63
N LYS A 410 -37.01 -12.95 -11.70
CA LYS A 410 -36.32 -14.18 -12.08
C LYS A 410 -36.45 -14.47 -13.56
#